data_AF-A0A366JD83-F1
#
_entry.id   AF-A0A366JD83-F1
#
_cell.length_a   1.000
_cell.length_b   1.000
_cell.length_c   1.000
_cell.angle_alpha   90.00
_cell.angle_beta   90.00
_cell.angle_gamma   90.00
#
_symmetry.space_group_name_H-M   'P 1'
#
loop_
_entity.id
_entity.type
_entity.pdbx_description
1 polymer ?
#
loop_
_entity_poly.entity_id
_entity_poly.type
_entity_poly.pdbx_seq_one_letter_code
_entity_poly.pdbx_strand_id
1 'polypeptide(L)' 'MTLYILPSCCKCEEVIKLFSKLGTDVTVINIFDNLDIGRSLTLDKGLPVLELNDEWLDYEMIMKRYKSEG' A
#
# COMPACT_ATOMS: atom_id res chain seq x y z
N MET A 1 7.27 4.68 6.34
CA MET A 1 6.64 3.90 5.25
C MET A 1 5.30 4.50 4.95
N THR A 2 4.96 4.66 3.67
CA THR A 2 3.69 5.28 3.26
C THR A 2 2.92 4.32 2.37
N LEU A 3 1.69 3.97 2.74
CA LEU A 3 0.81 3.09 2.00
C LEU A 3 -0.28 3.91 1.32
N TYR A 4 -0.29 3.90 0.00
CA TYR A 4 -1.31 4.52 -0.82
C TYR A 4 -2.43 3.52 -1.09
N ILE A 5 -3.67 3.92 -0.80
CA ILE A 5 -4.83 3.05 -0.90
C ILE A 5 -5.99 3.69 -1.68
N LEU A 6 -6.86 2.84 -2.19
CA LEU A 6 -8.22 3.20 -2.57
C LEU A 6 -9.17 2.77 -1.43
N PRO A 7 -10.17 3.58 -1.05
CA PRO A 7 -11.25 3.14 -0.17
C PRO A 7 -11.96 1.92 -0.77
N SER A 8 -12.42 1.01 0.09
CA SER A 8 -13.18 -0.20 -0.29
C SER A 8 -12.43 -1.18 -1.23
N CYS A 9 -11.10 -1.10 -1.28
CA CYS A 9 -10.25 -2.03 -2.02
C CYS A 9 -9.86 -3.23 -1.14
N CYS A 10 -10.30 -4.44 -1.52
CA CYS A 10 -10.03 -5.67 -0.75
C CYS A 10 -8.54 -5.91 -0.52
N LYS A 11 -7.70 -5.70 -1.54
CA LYS A 11 -6.23 -5.83 -1.43
C LYS A 11 -5.64 -4.82 -0.45
N CYS A 12 -6.18 -3.62 -0.40
CA CYS A 12 -5.73 -2.55 0.46
C CYS A 12 -6.04 -2.88 1.93
N GLU A 13 -7.24 -3.40 2.21
CA GLU A 13 -7.60 -3.89 3.54
C GLU A 13 -6.73 -5.06 3.99
N GLU A 14 -6.38 -5.98 3.10
CA GLU A 14 -5.49 -7.11 3.41
C GLU A 14 -4.10 -6.61 3.84
N VAL A 15 -3.53 -5.66 3.09
CA VAL A 15 -2.22 -5.07 3.42
C VAL A 15 -2.25 -4.27 4.72
N ILE A 16 -3.31 -3.51 5.00
CA ILE A 16 -3.47 -2.79 6.27
C ILE A 16 -3.52 -3.77 7.45
N LYS A 17 -4.28 -4.86 7.32
CA LYS A 17 -4.35 -5.92 8.35
C LYS A 17 -2.99 -6.59 8.55
N LEU A 18 -2.23 -6.82 7.48
CA LEU A 18 -0.88 -7.37 7.56
C LEU A 18 0.05 -6.48 8.39
N PHE A 19 0.13 -5.18 8.08
CA PHE A 19 0.98 -4.26 8.85
C PHE A 19 0.53 -4.09 10.29
N SER A 20 -0.78 -4.08 10.54
CA SER A 20 -1.33 -4.08 11.90
C SER A 20 -0.91 -5.32 12.69
N LYS A 21 -0.93 -6.52 12.07
CA LYS A 21 -0.50 -7.77 12.72
C LYS A 21 0.99 -7.76 13.05
N LEU A 22 1.81 -7.20 12.15
CA LEU A 22 3.26 -7.10 12.32
C LEU A 22 3.69 -5.98 13.27
N GLY A 23 2.77 -5.14 13.74
CA GLY A 23 3.11 -3.95 14.53
C GLY A 23 3.97 -2.94 13.74
N THR A 24 3.85 -2.95 12.42
CA THR A 24 4.63 -2.08 11.52
C THR A 24 3.96 -0.72 11.43
N ASP A 25 4.71 0.33 11.78
CA ASP A 25 4.22 1.70 11.66
C ASP A 25 4.17 2.13 10.18
N VAL A 26 2.96 2.40 9.70
CA VAL A 26 2.69 2.76 8.29
C VAL A 26 1.72 3.93 8.23
N THR A 27 2.09 4.98 7.50
CA THR A 27 1.19 6.09 7.20
C THR A 27 0.29 5.69 6.04
N VAL A 28 -1.03 5.74 6.22
CA VAL A 28 -2.00 5.38 5.18
C VAL A 28 -2.53 6.65 4.51
N ILE A 29 -2.36 6.77 3.19
CA ILE A 29 -2.84 7.89 2.38
C ILE A 29 -3.93 7.38 1.44
N ASN A 30 -5.12 7.98 1.50
CA ASN A 30 -6.15 7.77 0.51
C ASN A 30 -5.81 8.61 -0.73
N ILE A 31 -5.74 7.96 -1.88
CA ILE A 31 -5.38 8.63 -3.13
C ILE A 31 -6.40 9.69 -3.58
N PHE A 32 -7.64 9.68 -3.07
CA PHE A 32 -8.59 10.76 -3.32
C PHE A 32 -8.24 12.07 -2.62
N ASP A 33 -7.47 12.00 -1.54
CA ASP A 33 -6.98 13.19 -0.83
C ASP A 33 -5.80 13.84 -1.57
N ASN A 34 -5.22 13.14 -2.55
CA ASN A 34 -4.13 13.63 -3.40
C ASN A 34 -4.28 13.13 -4.85
N LEU A 35 -5.13 13.81 -5.62
CA LEU A 35 -5.61 13.37 -6.93
C LEU A 35 -4.50 13.20 -7.99
N ASP A 36 -3.44 14.01 -7.94
CA ASP A 36 -2.33 13.92 -8.91
C ASP A 36 -1.55 12.61 -8.74
N ILE A 37 -1.21 12.26 -7.50
CA ILE A 37 -0.53 11.01 -7.17
C ILE A 37 -1.46 9.82 -7.43
N GLY A 38 -2.74 9.95 -7.08
CA GLY A 38 -3.74 8.90 -7.28
C GLY A 38 -3.91 8.46 -8.72
N ARG A 39 -3.91 9.40 -9.67
CA ARG A 39 -4.03 9.08 -11.10
C ARG A 39 -2.82 8.30 -11.63
N SER A 40 -1.60 8.67 -11.26
CA SER A 40 -0.40 7.96 -11.72
C SER A 40 -0.35 6.53 -11.15
N LEU A 41 -0.57 6.36 -9.85
CA LEU A 41 -0.48 5.05 -9.20
C LEU A 41 -1.54 4.05 -9.71
N THR A 42 -2.76 4.53 -9.94
CA THR A 42 -3.86 3.68 -10.44
C THR A 42 -3.65 3.23 -11.88
N LEU A 43 -2.99 4.03 -12.71
CA LEU A 43 -2.71 3.71 -14.12
C LEU A 43 -1.51 2.76 -14.28
N ASP A 44 -0.43 2.97 -13.51
CA ASP A 44 0.82 2.25 -13.73
C ASP A 44 0.92 0.92 -12.96
N LYS A 45 0.44 0.88 -11.70
CA LYS A 45 0.68 -0.26 -10.80
C LYS A 45 -0.56 -0.86 -10.15
N GLY A 46 -1.68 -0.12 -10.14
CA GLY A 46 -2.86 -0.49 -9.35
C GLY A 46 -2.60 -0.29 -7.84
N LEU A 47 -3.63 -0.47 -7.02
CA LEU A 47 -3.55 -0.25 -5.57
C LEU A 47 -3.78 -1.57 -4.80
N PRO A 48 -3.21 -1.72 -3.59
CA PRO A 48 -2.38 -0.76 -2.85
C PRO A 48 -0.93 -0.65 -3.36
N VAL A 49 -0.27 0.45 -3.03
CA VAL A 49 1.17 0.65 -3.28
C VAL A 49 1.87 1.17 -2.03
N LEU A 50 3.01 0.59 -1.67
CA LEU A 50 3.84 1.02 -0.54
C LEU A 50 5.07 1.76 -1.06
N GLU A 51 5.29 2.96 -0.55
CA GLU A 51 6.53 3.70 -0.69
C GLU A 51 7.44 3.41 0.51
N LEU A 52 8.61 2.84 0.22
CA LEU A 52 9.62 2.43 1.19
C LEU A 52 11.01 2.76 0.64
N ASN A 53 11.73 3.68 1.29
CA ASN A 53 13.11 4.06 0.92
C ASN A 53 13.26 4.38 -0.58
N ASP A 54 12.42 5.28 -1.10
CA ASP A 54 12.35 5.67 -2.52
C ASP A 54 11.93 4.55 -3.50
N GLU A 55 11.59 3.35 -3.00
CA GLU A 55 11.01 2.27 -3.81
C GLU A 55 9.49 2.21 -3.69
N TRP A 56 8.84 1.88 -4.81
CA TRP A 56 7.40 1.70 -4.91
C TRP A 56 7.06 0.23 -5.09
N LEU A 57 6.54 -0.40 -4.04
CA LEU A 57 6.14 -1.80 -4.03
C LEU A 57 4.65 -1.93 -4.32
N ASP A 58 4.30 -2.71 -5.33
CA ASP A 58 2.91 -3.10 -5.56
C ASP A 58 2.44 -4.17 -4.55
N TYR A 59 1.16 -4.52 -4.61
CA TYR A 59 0.57 -5.54 -3.76
C TYR A 59 1.37 -6.86 -3.72
N GLU A 60 1.75 -7.44 -4.87
CA GLU A 60 2.44 -8.73 -4.88
C GLU A 60 3.84 -8.63 -4.24
N MET A 61 4.55 -7.52 -4.49
CA MET A 61 5.84 -7.23 -3.87
C MET A 61 5.72 -7.05 -2.35
N ILE A 62 4.69 -6.33 -1.88
CA ILE A 62 4.40 -6.15 -0.45
C ILE A 62 4.14 -7.50 0.19
N MET A 63 3.23 -8.29 -0.39
CA MET A 63 2.84 -9.58 0.19
C MET A 63 4.01 -10.55 0.22
N LYS A 64 4.80 -10.64 -0.85
CA LYS A 64 6.01 -11.49 -0.88
C LYS A 64 7.00 -11.11 0.23
N ARG A 65 7.17 -9.81 0.48
CA ARG A 65 8.13 -9.30 1.47
C ARG A 65 7.66 -9.52 2.91
N TYR A 66 6.39 -9.24 3.20
CA TYR A 66 5.89 -9.15 4.58
C TYR A 66 5.05 -10.34 5.04
N LYS A 67 4.45 -11.16 4.15
CA LYS A 67 3.73 -12.39 4.59
C LYS A 67 4.67 -13.47 5.13
N SER A 68 5.96 -13.44 4.80
CA SER A 68 6.92 -14.44 5.27
C SER A 68 7.41 -14.22 6.70
N GLU A 69 7.06 -13.08 7.31
CA GLU A 69 7.56 -12.66 8.64
C GLU A 69 6.53 -12.79 9.78
N GLY A 70 5.34 -13.34 9.54
CA GLY A 70 4.28 -13.47 10.55
C GLY A 70 3.46 -14.74 10.48
#